data_AF-A0A958LMM0-F1
#
_entry.id   AF-A0A958LMM0-F1
#
_cell.length_a   1.000
_cell.length_b   1.000
_cell.length_c   1.000
_cell.angle_alpha   90.00
_cell.angle_beta   90.00
_cell.angle_gamma   90.00
#
_symmetry.space_group_name_H-M   'P 1'
#
loop_
_entity.id
_entity.type
_entity.pdbx_description
1 polymer ?
#
loop_
_entity_poly.entity_id
_entity_poly.type
_entity_poly.pdbx_seq_one_letter_code
_entity_poly.pdbx_strand_id
1 'polypeptide(L)'
;MGISTETASLSRELGEAFRSPVLSEYTDFRQFLSDFYDYKKKTLSSAVRPYSYAAFSASADIKSPNYLKLIIEGQRNLSMDMVKKFAKALGLSKEEAREFKALVLYGQARDPLERNRYLKALSELRVKKQIR
;
A
#
# COMPACT_ATOMS: atom_id res chain seq x y z
N MET A 1 34.63 -31.83 3.64
CA MET A 1 33.20 -32.08 3.30
C MET A 1 32.38 -31.47 4.43
N GLY A 2 31.75 -30.31 4.37
CA GLY A 2 31.29 -29.51 3.23
C GLY A 2 29.83 -29.08 3.39
N ILE A 3 29.35 -28.82 4.62
CA ILE A 3 27.90 -28.59 4.89
C ILE A 3 27.58 -27.40 5.81
N SER A 4 28.54 -26.53 6.15
CA SER A 4 28.31 -25.48 7.15
C SER A 4 28.17 -24.04 6.61
N THR A 5 28.25 -23.83 5.30
CA THR A 5 28.16 -22.48 4.70
C THR A 5 26.88 -22.20 3.91
N GLU A 6 25.99 -23.18 3.74
CA GLU A 6 24.80 -23.04 2.89
C GLU A 6 23.53 -22.66 3.68
N THR A 7 23.43 -23.08 4.95
CA THR A 7 22.27 -22.80 5.82
C THR A 7 22.22 -21.35 6.31
N ALA A 8 23.37 -20.68 6.43
CA ALA A 8 23.46 -19.27 6.82
C ALA A 8 23.05 -18.31 5.68
N SER A 9 23.22 -18.73 4.43
CA SER A 9 22.87 -17.94 3.23
C SER A 9 21.35 -17.93 3.01
N LEU A 10 20.69 -19.08 3.18
CA LEU A 10 19.23 -19.20 3.06
C LEU A 10 18.47 -18.41 4.14
N SER A 11 19.00 -18.39 5.36
CA SER A 11 18.40 -17.65 6.48
C SER A 11 18.60 -16.14 6.36
N ARG A 12 19.64 -15.69 5.64
CA ARG A 12 19.88 -14.28 5.29
C ARG A 12 18.99 -13.81 4.13
N GLU A 13 18.78 -14.65 3.10
CA GLU A 13 17.85 -14.35 1.99
C GLU A 13 16.38 -14.26 2.42
N LEU A 14 15.97 -15.04 3.43
CA LEU A 14 14.62 -14.94 4.02
C LEU A 14 14.41 -13.65 4.85
N GLY A 15 15.50 -13.05 5.34
CA GLY A 15 15.47 -11.81 6.12
C GLY A 15 15.39 -10.53 5.27
N GLU A 16 15.87 -10.57 4.03
CA GLU A 16 15.82 -9.42 3.09
C GLU A 16 14.52 -9.34 2.29
N ALA A 17 13.76 -10.44 2.17
CA ALA A 17 12.65 -10.56 1.22
C ALA A 17 11.28 -9.98 1.68
N PHE A 18 11.16 -9.43 2.89
CA PHE A 18 9.87 -8.92 3.40
C PHE A 18 9.95 -7.51 3.99
N ARG A 19 10.49 -6.57 3.21
CA ARG A 19 10.40 -5.15 3.57
C ARG A 19 8.94 -4.68 3.49
N SER A 20 8.50 -3.92 4.48
CA SER A 20 7.20 -3.26 4.45
C SER A 20 7.15 -2.28 3.27
N PRO A 21 6.10 -2.31 2.44
CA PRO A 21 5.92 -1.36 1.35
C PRO A 21 5.92 0.08 1.85
N VAL A 22 6.72 0.93 1.25
CA VAL A 22 6.83 2.35 1.59
C VAL A 22 6.08 3.18 0.55
N LEU A 23 5.02 3.88 0.96
CA LEU A 23 4.12 4.62 0.07
C LEU A 23 4.83 5.56 -0.92
N SER A 24 5.92 6.19 -0.49
CA SER A 24 6.68 7.14 -1.31
C SER A 24 7.48 6.53 -2.44
N GLU A 25 7.67 5.21 -2.45
CA GLU A 25 8.35 4.48 -3.53
C GLU A 25 7.41 4.21 -4.73
N TYR A 26 6.11 4.44 -4.58
CA TYR A 26 5.12 4.09 -5.61
C TYR A 26 4.64 5.29 -6.42
N THR A 27 4.38 5.07 -7.70
CA THR A 27 3.69 6.01 -8.60
C THR A 27 2.26 5.57 -8.94
N ASP A 28 1.92 4.32 -8.65
CA ASP A 28 0.57 3.76 -8.73
C ASP A 28 0.12 3.30 -7.34
N PHE A 29 -1.01 3.85 -6.88
CA PHE A 29 -1.60 3.48 -5.60
C PHE A 29 -2.11 2.03 -5.59
N ARG A 30 -2.49 1.46 -6.73
CA ARG A 30 -2.97 0.06 -6.81
C ARG A 30 -1.85 -0.92 -6.56
N GLN A 31 -0.68 -0.66 -7.13
CA GLN A 31 0.51 -1.47 -6.87
C GLN A 31 0.89 -1.42 -5.38
N PHE A 32 0.89 -0.22 -4.78
CA PHE A 32 1.10 -0.08 -3.34
C PHE A 32 0.10 -0.90 -2.50
N LEU A 33 -1.19 -0.84 -2.85
CA LEU A 33 -2.23 -1.61 -2.14
C LEU A 33 -2.05 -3.12 -2.30
N SER A 34 -1.63 -3.58 -3.49
CA SER A 34 -1.31 -4.99 -3.75
C SER A 34 -0.14 -5.45 -2.88
N ASP A 35 0.96 -4.72 -2.91
CA ASP A 35 2.18 -5.07 -2.16
C ASP A 35 1.91 -5.02 -0.65
N PHE A 36 1.13 -4.04 -0.17
CA PHE A 36 0.71 -3.96 1.23
C PHE A 36 -0.10 -5.19 1.64
N TYR A 37 -1.06 -5.60 0.80
CA TYR A 37 -1.87 -6.78 1.07
C TYR A 37 -1.00 -8.04 1.15
N ASP A 38 -0.09 -8.23 0.19
CA ASP A 38 0.81 -9.38 0.16
C ASP A 38 1.77 -9.38 1.35
N TYR A 39 2.32 -8.21 1.71
CA TYR A 39 3.14 -8.05 2.91
C TYR A 39 2.36 -8.46 4.17
N LYS A 40 1.13 -7.97 4.36
CA LYS A 40 0.29 -8.33 5.52
C LYS A 40 -0.10 -9.81 5.51
N LYS A 41 -0.42 -10.37 4.34
CA LYS A 41 -0.76 -11.80 4.19
C LYS A 41 0.40 -12.70 4.55
N LYS A 42 1.63 -12.35 4.15
CA LYS A 42 2.82 -13.14 4.46
C LYS A 42 3.24 -12.99 5.92
N THR A 43 3.24 -11.77 6.46
CA THR A 43 3.59 -11.50 7.88
C THR A 43 2.59 -12.10 8.87
N LEU A 44 1.32 -12.17 8.52
CA LEU A 44 0.25 -12.75 9.35
C LEU A 44 -0.14 -14.16 8.90
N SER A 45 0.71 -14.84 8.12
CA SER A 45 0.42 -16.19 7.59
C SER A 45 0.30 -17.23 8.70
N SER A 46 1.07 -17.08 9.78
CA SER A 46 1.06 -17.98 10.95
C SER A 46 0.13 -17.50 12.08
N ALA A 47 -0.62 -16.41 11.88
CA ALA A 47 -1.55 -15.91 12.89
C ALA A 47 -2.79 -16.82 12.98
N VAL A 48 -3.41 -16.88 14.16
CA VAL A 48 -4.66 -17.64 14.41
C VAL A 48 -5.75 -17.29 13.39
N ARG A 49 -5.78 -16.04 12.93
CA ARG A 49 -6.62 -15.59 11.82
C ARG A 49 -5.74 -14.98 10.72
N PRO A 50 -5.57 -15.68 9.58
CA PRO A 50 -4.81 -15.16 8.44
C PRO A 50 -5.40 -13.85 7.89
N TYR A 51 -4.54 -13.00 7.35
CA TYR A 51 -4.97 -11.79 6.68
C TYR A 51 -5.73 -12.11 5.39
N SER A 52 -6.82 -11.37 5.14
CA SER A 52 -7.68 -11.56 3.97
C SER A 52 -8.28 -10.23 3.52
N TYR A 53 -8.81 -10.19 2.30
CA TYR A 53 -9.52 -9.01 1.80
C TYR A 53 -10.69 -8.61 2.72
N ALA A 54 -11.42 -9.60 3.24
CA ALA A 54 -12.51 -9.37 4.19
C ALA A 54 -12.01 -8.74 5.49
N ALA A 55 -10.85 -9.17 6.00
CA ALA A 55 -10.25 -8.59 7.19
C ALA A 55 -9.84 -7.11 6.96
N PHE A 56 -9.30 -6.77 5.80
CA PHE A 56 -9.02 -5.37 5.44
C PHE A 56 -10.31 -4.56 5.35
N SER A 57 -11.34 -5.06 4.66
CA SER A 57 -12.62 -4.36 4.55
C SER A 57 -13.25 -4.09 5.91
N ALA A 58 -13.18 -5.07 6.82
CA ALA A 58 -13.66 -4.90 8.19
C ALA A 58 -12.88 -3.82 8.95
N SER A 59 -11.54 -3.80 8.86
CA SER A 59 -10.72 -2.77 9.52
C SER A 59 -10.91 -1.38 8.92
N ALA A 60 -11.30 -1.31 7.64
CA ALA A 60 -11.66 -0.09 6.94
C ALA A 60 -13.12 0.36 7.16
N ASP A 61 -13.93 -0.38 7.93
CA ASP A 61 -15.37 -0.12 8.08
C ASP A 61 -16.10 -0.10 6.71
N ILE A 62 -15.82 -1.12 5.90
CA ILE A 62 -16.38 -1.32 4.57
C ILE A 62 -17.21 -2.60 4.55
N LYS A 63 -18.48 -2.47 4.16
CA LYS A 63 -19.42 -3.60 4.10
C LYS A 63 -19.05 -4.67 3.07
N SER A 64 -18.42 -4.27 1.96
CA SER A 64 -18.06 -5.20 0.88
C SER A 64 -16.73 -5.90 1.19
N PRO A 65 -16.71 -7.23 1.40
CA PRO A 65 -15.51 -7.95 1.83
C PRO A 65 -14.40 -8.02 0.76
N ASN A 66 -14.75 -7.84 -0.51
CA ASN A 66 -13.79 -7.86 -1.62
C ASN A 66 -13.45 -6.46 -2.16
N TYR A 67 -13.82 -5.39 -1.45
CA TYR A 67 -13.65 -4.03 -1.95
C TYR A 67 -12.19 -3.70 -2.27
N LEU A 68 -11.24 -4.05 -1.40
CA LEU A 68 -9.81 -3.88 -1.67
C LEU A 68 -9.36 -4.59 -2.96
N LYS A 69 -9.78 -5.85 -3.15
CA LYS A 69 -9.46 -6.64 -4.34
C LYS A 69 -9.94 -5.94 -5.62
N LEU A 70 -11.17 -5.43 -5.62
CA LEU A 70 -11.74 -4.71 -6.77
C LEU A 70 -10.97 -3.42 -7.11
N ILE A 71 -10.40 -2.74 -6.10
CA ILE A 71 -9.56 -1.56 -6.33
C ILE A 71 -8.22 -1.97 -6.95
N ILE A 72 -7.56 -2.99 -6.39
CA ILE A 72 -6.28 -3.52 -6.89
C ILE A 72 -6.42 -3.98 -8.34
N GLU A 73 -7.47 -4.73 -8.66
CA GLU A 73 -7.75 -5.24 -10.01
C GLU A 73 -8.26 -4.15 -10.99
N GLY A 74 -8.36 -2.89 -10.57
CA GLY A 74 -8.80 -1.78 -11.42
C GLY A 74 -10.30 -1.78 -11.74
N GLN A 75 -11.08 -2.71 -11.19
CA GLN A 75 -12.53 -2.81 -11.40
C GLN A 75 -13.31 -1.69 -10.70
N ARG A 76 -12.69 -1.02 -9.71
CA ARG A 76 -13.25 0.14 -9.02
C ARG A 76 -12.20 1.24 -8.82
N ASN A 77 -12.71 2.47 -8.65
CA ASN A 77 -11.96 3.63 -8.19
C ASN A 77 -12.32 3.96 -6.74
N LEU A 78 -11.41 4.60 -6.03
CA LEU A 78 -11.61 5.14 -4.68
C LEU A 78 -12.29 6.51 -4.75
N SER A 79 -13.41 6.65 -4.04
CA SER A 79 -13.97 7.96 -3.71
C SER A 79 -13.18 8.63 -2.60
N MET A 80 -13.38 9.93 -2.41
CA MET A 80 -12.69 10.69 -1.37
C MET A 80 -12.93 10.18 0.06
N ASP A 81 -14.12 9.65 0.34
CA ASP A 81 -14.40 9.06 1.64
C ASP A 81 -13.77 7.68 1.81
N MET A 82 -13.69 6.90 0.73
CA MET A 82 -12.97 5.62 0.76
C MET A 82 -11.47 5.81 0.91
N VAL A 83 -10.88 6.86 0.33
CA VAL A 83 -9.47 7.22 0.56
C VAL A 83 -9.18 7.40 2.05
N LYS A 84 -10.06 8.09 2.80
CA LYS A 84 -9.90 8.28 4.26
C LYS A 84 -9.99 6.96 5.01
N LYS A 85 -10.97 6.11 4.67
CA LYS A 85 -11.15 4.78 5.29
C LYS A 85 -9.94 3.87 5.02
N PHE A 86 -9.44 3.86 3.79
CA PHE A 86 -8.24 3.11 3.41
C PHE A 86 -7.02 3.63 4.16
N ALA A 87 -6.78 4.94 4.21
CA ALA A 87 -5.63 5.49 4.94
C ALA A 87 -5.63 5.06 6.42
N LYS A 88 -6.80 5.03 7.06
CA LYS A 88 -6.95 4.52 8.43
C LYS A 88 -6.64 3.02 8.52
N ALA A 89 -7.22 2.20 7.64
CA ALA A 89 -7.00 0.75 7.63
C ALA A 89 -5.56 0.33 7.32
N LEU A 90 -4.87 1.13 6.51
CA LEU A 90 -3.45 1.00 6.17
C LEU A 90 -2.54 1.43 7.34
N GLY A 91 -3.08 2.13 8.36
CA GLY A 91 -2.30 2.65 9.47
C GLY A 91 -1.43 3.85 9.09
N LEU A 92 -1.81 4.61 8.06
CA LEU A 92 -1.03 5.75 7.58
C LEU A 92 -1.08 6.91 8.58
N SER A 93 0.07 7.56 8.77
CA SER A 93 0.15 8.84 9.47
C SER A 93 -0.65 9.94 8.75
N LYS A 94 -0.86 11.08 9.41
CA LYS A 94 -1.52 12.24 8.78
C LYS A 94 -0.79 12.74 7.53
N GLU A 95 0.53 12.59 7.47
CA GLU A 95 1.33 13.00 6.32
C GLU A 95 1.19 12.00 5.18
N GLU A 96 1.32 10.71 5.47
CA GLU A 96 1.13 9.64 4.49
C GLU A 96 -0.31 9.57 3.97
N ALA A 97 -1.32 9.88 4.80
CA ALA A 97 -2.70 9.95 4.34
C ALA A 97 -2.90 11.07 3.29
N ARG A 98 -2.20 12.21 3.43
CA ARG A 98 -2.20 13.28 2.42
C ARG A 98 -1.49 12.84 1.15
N GLU A 99 -0.36 12.16 1.29
CA GLU A 99 0.38 11.58 0.17
C GLU A 99 -0.45 10.53 -0.58
N PHE A 100 -1.07 9.59 0.13
CA PHE A 100 -1.92 8.55 -0.44
C PHE A 100 -3.10 9.15 -1.18
N LYS A 101 -3.75 10.17 -0.61
CA LYS A 101 -4.79 10.93 -1.30
C LYS A 101 -4.28 11.53 -2.61
N ALA A 102 -3.13 12.19 -2.60
CA ALA A 102 -2.56 12.80 -3.81
C ALA A 102 -2.22 11.75 -4.87
N LEU A 103 -1.65 10.61 -4.46
CA LEU A 103 -1.33 9.47 -5.32
C LEU A 103 -2.57 8.87 -5.97
N VAL A 104 -3.66 8.70 -5.22
CA VAL A 104 -4.95 8.22 -5.73
C VAL A 104 -5.54 9.21 -6.75
N LEU A 105 -5.56 10.50 -6.43
CA LEU A 105 -6.07 11.53 -7.35
C LEU A 105 -5.24 11.58 -8.64
N TYR A 106 -3.92 11.50 -8.54
CA TYR A 106 -3.02 11.39 -9.69
C TYR A 106 -3.31 10.15 -10.53
N GLY A 107 -3.45 8.98 -9.91
CA GLY A 107 -3.69 7.71 -10.60
C GLY A 107 -5.06 7.61 -11.28
N GLN A 108 -6.08 8.31 -10.75
CA GLN A 108 -7.45 8.27 -11.28
C GLN A 108 -7.78 9.43 -12.24
N ALA A 109 -6.94 10.47 -12.33
CA ALA A 109 -7.16 11.61 -13.21
C ALA A 109 -7.12 11.19 -14.69
N ARG A 110 -8.17 11.57 -15.42
CA ARG A 110 -8.30 11.34 -16.88
C ARG A 110 -7.87 12.56 -17.70
N ASP A 111 -8.07 13.75 -17.16
CA ASP A 111 -7.65 14.99 -17.78
C ASP A 111 -6.13 15.21 -17.55
N PRO A 112 -5.33 15.46 -18.61
CA PRO A 112 -3.89 15.69 -18.47
C PRO A 112 -3.54 16.87 -17.56
N LEU A 113 -4.34 17.94 -17.56
CA LEU A 113 -4.08 19.12 -16.74
C LEU A 113 -4.34 18.83 -15.26
N GLU A 114 -5.42 18.14 -14.92
CA GLU A 114 -5.67 17.59 -13.58
C GLU A 114 -4.57 16.64 -13.13
N ARG A 115 -4.17 15.70 -14.00
CA ARG A 115 -3.11 14.74 -13.68
C ARG A 115 -1.80 15.45 -13.34
N ASN A 116 -1.42 16.46 -14.11
CA ASN A 116 -0.22 17.26 -13.83
C ASN A 116 -0.34 18.02 -12.50
N ARG A 117 -1.50 18.63 -12.23
CA ARG A 117 -1.76 19.30 -10.93
C ARG A 117 -1.59 18.36 -9.74
N TYR A 118 -2.14 17.15 -9.82
CA TYR A 118 -2.00 16.16 -8.74
C TYR A 118 -0.58 15.60 -8.63
N LEU A 119 0.12 15.41 -9.76
CA LEU A 119 1.53 15.01 -9.75
C LEU A 119 2.39 16.05 -9.05
N LYS A 120 2.21 17.34 -9.35
CA LYS A 120 2.92 18.43 -8.69
C LYS A 120 2.66 18.42 -7.17
N ALA A 121 1.40 18.33 -6.76
CA ALA A 121 1.03 18.28 -5.34
C ALA A 121 1.64 17.05 -4.63
N LEU A 122 1.67 15.88 -5.29
CA LEU A 122 2.31 14.67 -4.77
C LEU A 122 3.82 14.88 -4.56
N SER A 123 4.51 15.43 -5.56
CA SER A 123 5.95 15.73 -5.49
C SER A 123 6.28 16.70 -4.36
N GLU A 124 5.50 17.78 -4.20
CA GLU A 124 5.68 18.75 -3.12
C GLU A 124 5.54 18.12 -1.73
N LEU A 125 4.56 17.22 -1.54
CA LEU A 125 4.39 16.48 -0.29
C LEU A 125 5.60 15.58 0.03
N ARG A 126 6.13 14.90 -0.99
CA ARG A 126 7.29 14.00 -0.85
C ARG A 126 8.58 14.75 -0.54
N VAL A 127 8.82 15.87 -1.20
CA VAL A 127 9.98 16.74 -0.92
C VAL A 127 9.90 17.29 0.50
N LYS A 128 8.72 17.78 0.93
CA LYS A 128 8.52 18.28 2.29
C LYS A 128 8.77 17.22 3.37
N LYS A 129 8.46 15.95 3.07
CA LYS A 129 8.72 14.81 3.97
C LYS A 129 10.21 14.50 4.09
N GLN A 130 11.00 14.69 3.03
CA GLN A 130 12.46 14.41 3.04
C GLN A 130 13.29 15.47 3.77
N ILE A 131 12.80 16.71 3.87
CA ILE A 131 13.52 17.82 4.49
C ILE A 131 13.30 17.88 6.02
N ARG A 132 12.33 17.12 6.54
CA ARG A 132 11.98 17.05 7.97
C ARG A 132 12.69 15.88 8.64
#